data_AF-A0A0L8H3D7-F1
#
_entry.id   AF-A0A0L8H3D7-F1
#
_cell.length_a   1.000
_cell.length_b   1.000
_cell.length_c   1.000
_cell.angle_alpha   90.00
_cell.angle_beta   90.00
_cell.angle_gamma   90.00
#
_symmetry.space_group_name_H-M   'P 1'
#
loop_
_entity.id
_entity.type
_entity.pdbx_description
1 polymer ?
#
loop_
_entity_poly.entity_id
_entity_poly.type
_entity_poly.pdbx_seq_one_letter_code
_entity_poly.pdbx_strand_id
1 'polypeptide(L)'
;MPLHHLNLKAGTIIILPYNGTRLEVLQLHKHCIEASVISGFHSHMRLLIPRIKLIRSDANIPFILHQTQFPVRLSYSMTINKAQGQTFDEVGIHLPQPCFTHGQLYAALSRARAMNSVRVKMIPQNESTQDRGRGITYIRNIVYREVL
;
A
#
# COMPACT_ATOMS: atom_id res chain seq x y z
N MET A 1 -6.43 -11.82 3.63
CA MET A 1 -6.32 -12.32 5.01
C MET A 1 -5.68 -11.29 5.92
N PRO A 2 -6.41 -10.75 6.90
CA PRO A 2 -5.82 -9.99 8.00
C PRO A 2 -4.84 -10.88 8.79
N LEU A 3 -3.87 -10.26 9.46
CA LEU A 3 -2.81 -10.98 10.17
C LEU A 3 -3.39 -11.79 11.35
N HIS A 4 -2.74 -12.93 11.66
CA HIS A 4 -3.08 -13.73 12.84
C HIS A 4 -2.90 -12.92 14.14
N HIS A 5 -1.80 -12.16 14.20
CA HIS A 5 -1.55 -11.18 15.25
C HIS A 5 -1.57 -9.77 14.66
N LEU A 6 -2.43 -8.90 15.20
CA LEU A 6 -2.59 -7.53 14.76
C LEU A 6 -2.28 -6.61 15.95
N ASN A 7 -1.10 -5.99 15.92
CA ASN A 7 -0.66 -5.02 16.91
C ASN A 7 -0.90 -3.61 16.36
N LEU A 8 -1.73 -2.83 17.06
CA LEU A 8 -2.08 -1.46 16.68
C LEU A 8 -1.87 -0.52 17.86
N LYS A 9 -1.68 0.77 17.56
CA LYS A 9 -1.74 1.88 18.50
C LYS A 9 -2.48 3.06 17.87
N ALA A 10 -2.89 4.04 18.68
CA ALA A 10 -3.36 5.33 18.17
C ALA A 10 -2.30 5.96 17.24
N GLY A 11 -2.76 6.64 16.19
CA GLY A 11 -1.97 7.19 15.09
C GLY A 11 -1.52 6.16 14.05
N THR A 12 -1.87 4.88 14.19
CA THR A 12 -1.46 3.86 13.22
C THR A 12 -2.26 3.98 11.92
N ILE A 13 -1.56 3.95 10.79
CA ILE A 13 -2.23 3.93 9.48
C ILE A 13 -2.61 2.49 9.12
N ILE A 14 -3.90 2.30 8.88
CA ILE A 14 -4.49 1.03 8.45
C ILE A 14 -5.23 1.18 7.11
N ILE A 15 -5.49 0.07 6.45
CA ILE A 15 -6.25 -0.01 5.21
C ILE A 15 -7.33 -1.07 5.30
N LEU A 16 -8.49 -0.75 4.75
CA LEU A 16 -9.58 -1.71 4.56
C LEU A 16 -9.30 -2.58 3.33
N PRO A 17 -9.34 -3.92 3.45
CA PRO A 17 -8.87 -4.84 2.41
C PRO A 17 -9.75 -4.90 1.16
N TYR A 18 -11.01 -4.48 1.23
CA TYR A 18 -11.98 -4.60 0.14
C TYR A 18 -12.00 -3.39 -0.79
N ASN A 19 -11.91 -2.18 -0.24
CA ASN A 19 -12.01 -0.93 -1.00
C ASN A 19 -10.69 -0.13 -1.02
N GLY A 20 -9.68 -0.53 -0.25
CA GLY A 20 -8.40 0.17 -0.19
C GLY A 20 -8.45 1.51 0.56
N THR A 21 -9.56 1.83 1.25
CA THR A 21 -9.66 3.06 2.03
C THR A 21 -8.67 3.04 3.19
N ARG A 22 -7.83 4.08 3.26
CA ARG A 22 -6.86 4.27 4.35
C ARG A 22 -7.47 5.04 5.49
N LEU A 23 -7.22 4.57 6.70
CA LEU A 23 -7.73 5.15 7.92
C LEU A 23 -6.58 5.35 8.91
N GLU A 24 -6.67 6.40 9.72
CA GLU A 24 -5.83 6.60 10.89
C GLU A 24 -6.56 6.08 12.12
N VAL A 25 -5.91 5.22 12.91
CA VAL A 25 -6.46 4.73 14.18
C VAL A 25 -6.48 5.89 15.18
N LEU A 26 -7.66 6.26 15.67
CA LEU A 26 -7.81 7.27 16.72
C LEU A 26 -7.72 6.64 18.10
N GLN A 27 -8.50 5.58 18.33
CA GLN A 27 -8.56 4.89 19.62
C GLN A 27 -8.86 3.40 19.45
N LEU A 28 -8.31 2.60 20.36
CA LEU A 28 -8.56 1.16 20.42
C LEU A 28 -9.48 0.86 21.61
N HIS A 29 -10.65 0.30 21.31
CA HIS A 29 -11.61 -0.14 22.31
C HIS A 29 -11.55 -1.66 22.46
N LYS A 30 -12.25 -2.21 23.46
CA LYS A 30 -12.27 -3.66 23.74
C LYS A 30 -12.74 -4.50 22.54
N HIS A 31 -13.72 -3.98 21.78
CA HIS A 31 -14.40 -4.73 20.71
C HIS A 31 -14.45 -4.01 19.35
N CYS A 32 -13.93 -2.78 19.26
CA CYS A 32 -13.91 -2.00 18.03
C CYS A 32 -12.65 -1.15 17.92
N ILE A 33 -12.32 -0.75 16.69
CA ILE A 33 -11.29 0.25 16.39
C ILE A 33 -12.01 1.51 15.98
N GLU A 34 -11.73 2.63 16.63
CA GLU A 34 -12.15 3.94 16.16
C GLU A 34 -11.06 4.50 15.24
N ALA A 35 -11.45 4.88 14.03
CA ALA A 35 -10.53 5.38 13.02
C ALA A 35 -11.16 6.48 12.17
N SER A 36 -10.34 7.38 11.62
CA SER A 36 -10.78 8.43 10.68
C SER A 36 -10.26 8.18 9.28
N VAL A 37 -11.08 8.48 8.27
CA VAL A 37 -10.67 8.44 6.86
C VAL A 37 -9.61 9.51 6.60
N ILE A 38 -8.50 9.11 5.98
CA ILE A 38 -7.36 10.03 5.72
C ILE A 38 -7.66 10.95 4.54
N SER A 39 -8.14 10.40 3.42
CA SER A 39 -8.29 11.14 2.17
C SER A 39 -9.53 10.70 1.37
N GLY A 40 -9.94 11.56 0.43
CA GLY A 40 -11.12 11.37 -0.41
C GLY A 40 -12.34 12.15 0.07
N PHE A 41 -13.50 11.87 -0.54
CA PHE A 41 -14.74 12.61 -0.30
C PHE A 41 -15.22 12.58 1.16
N HIS A 42 -14.91 11.49 1.86
CA HIS A 42 -15.27 11.31 3.26
C HIS A 42 -14.10 11.54 4.23
N SER A 43 -13.10 12.35 3.85
CA SER A 43 -11.97 12.65 4.73
C SER A 43 -12.44 13.17 6.10
N HIS A 44 -11.72 12.80 7.15
CA HIS A 44 -12.02 13.07 8.56
C HIS A 44 -13.30 12.39 9.12
N MET A 45 -14.06 11.67 8.30
CA MET A 45 -15.19 10.87 8.79
C MET A 45 -14.69 9.80 9.76
N ARG A 46 -15.27 9.76 10.96
CA ARG A 46 -14.97 8.75 11.98
C ARG A 46 -15.80 7.50 11.78
N LEU A 47 -15.16 6.36 11.95
CA LEU A 47 -15.73 5.03 11.75
C LEU A 47 -15.38 4.14 12.93
N LEU A 48 -16.34 3.30 13.33
CA LEU A 48 -16.10 2.19 14.27
C LEU A 48 -16.00 0.90 13.48
N ILE A 49 -14.88 0.20 13.61
CA ILE A 49 -14.60 -1.04 12.90
C ILE A 49 -14.73 -2.20 13.89
N PRO A 50 -15.79 -3.02 13.81
CA PRO A 50 -15.92 -4.22 14.62
C PRO A 50 -15.08 -5.37 14.05
N ARG A 51 -14.94 -6.44 14.84
CA ARG A 51 -14.42 -7.71 14.33
C ARG A 51 -15.48 -8.38 13.45
N ILE A 52 -15.06 -8.95 12.32
CA ILE A 52 -15.93 -9.73 11.44
C ILE A 52 -15.50 -11.19 11.40
N LYS A 53 -16.46 -12.08 11.16
CA LYS A 53 -16.19 -13.50 10.87
C LYS A 53 -15.74 -13.64 9.42
N LEU A 54 -14.55 -14.19 9.24
CA LEU A 54 -13.99 -14.58 7.95
C LEU A 54 -14.08 -16.09 7.84
N ILE A 55 -14.68 -16.57 6.77
CA ILE A 55 -14.82 -17.99 6.48
C ILE A 55 -13.79 -18.35 5.42
N ARG A 56 -13.01 -19.40 5.68
CA ARG A 56 -12.09 -20.00 4.71
C ARG A 56 -12.48 -21.44 4.43
N SER A 57 -12.71 -21.72 3.15
CA SER A 57 -12.69 -23.06 2.58
C SER A 57 -11.56 -23.07 1.56
N ASP A 58 -10.49 -23.80 1.86
CA ASP A 58 -9.41 -24.06 0.91
C ASP A 58 -9.55 -25.51 0.46
N ALA A 59 -9.34 -25.79 -0.83
CA ALA A 59 -9.48 -27.13 -1.40
C ALA A 59 -8.58 -28.16 -0.71
N ASN A 60 -7.51 -27.72 -0.05
CA ASN A 60 -6.53 -28.57 0.62
C ASN A 60 -6.85 -28.84 2.11
N ILE A 61 -7.96 -28.32 2.64
CA ILE A 61 -8.29 -28.46 4.07
C ILE A 61 -9.67 -29.14 4.19
N PRO A 62 -9.80 -30.27 4.91
CA PRO A 62 -11.06 -31.02 5.00
C PRO A 62 -12.10 -30.37 5.93
N PHE A 63 -11.88 -29.12 6.36
CA PHE A 63 -12.77 -28.39 7.27
C PHE A 63 -12.85 -26.91 6.91
N ILE A 64 -13.93 -26.27 7.35
CA ILE A 64 -14.14 -24.83 7.18
C ILE A 64 -13.50 -24.10 8.37
N LEU A 65 -12.57 -23.19 8.10
CA LEU A 65 -11.94 -22.39 9.13
C LEU A 65 -12.69 -21.07 9.31
N HIS A 66 -13.24 -20.84 10.50
CA HIS A 66 -13.83 -19.57 10.90
C HIS A 66 -12.82 -18.75 11.70
N GLN A 67 -12.52 -17.53 11.25
CA GLN A 67 -11.64 -16.60 11.96
C GLN A 67 -12.39 -15.30 12.26
N THR A 68 -12.44 -14.89 13.53
CA THR A 68 -13.00 -13.59 13.91
C THR A 68 -11.88 -12.58 14.09
N GLN A 69 -11.79 -11.59 13.21
CA GLN A 69 -10.71 -10.59 13.23
C GLN A 69 -11.18 -9.23 12.73
N PHE A 70 -10.48 -8.16 13.11
CA PHE A 70 -10.69 -6.85 12.50
C PHE A 70 -10.34 -6.90 11.00
N PRO A 71 -11.22 -6.39 10.11
CA PRO A 71 -10.97 -6.39 8.67
C PRO A 71 -10.03 -5.25 8.27
N VAL A 72 -8.84 -5.19 8.85
CA VAL A 72 -7.86 -4.13 8.61
C VAL A 72 -6.46 -4.72 8.43
N ARG A 73 -5.59 -3.96 7.77
CA ARG A 73 -4.16 -4.25 7.65
C ARG A 73 -3.36 -2.97 7.89
N LEU A 74 -2.14 -3.10 8.42
CA LEU A 74 -1.20 -1.98 8.50
C LEU A 74 -0.88 -1.44 7.09
N SER A 75 -0.76 -0.12 6.96
CA SER A 75 -0.61 0.54 5.65
C SER A 75 0.24 1.82 5.70
N TYR A 76 1.46 1.72 6.22
CA TYR A 76 2.48 2.78 6.08
C TYR A 76 3.13 2.76 4.70
N SER A 77 3.33 1.57 4.15
CA SER A 77 3.81 1.35 2.79
C SER A 77 2.93 0.32 2.12
N MET A 78 2.77 0.42 0.80
CA MET A 78 2.05 -0.56 0.01
C MET A 78 2.77 -0.82 -1.30
N THR A 79 2.47 -1.96 -1.92
CA THR A 79 3.01 -2.26 -3.24
C THR A 79 2.36 -1.35 -4.29
N ILE A 80 3.07 -1.12 -5.40
CA ILE A 80 2.58 -0.31 -6.52
C ILE A 80 1.21 -0.81 -7.01
N ASN A 81 1.04 -2.13 -7.12
CA ASN A 81 -0.22 -2.73 -7.54
C ASN A 81 -1.37 -2.47 -6.56
N LYS A 82 -1.08 -2.35 -5.26
CA LYS A 82 -2.10 -2.01 -4.24
C LYS A 82 -2.45 -0.53 -4.23
N ALA A 83 -1.53 0.33 -4.66
CA ALA A 83 -1.79 1.75 -4.89
C ALA A 83 -2.54 2.03 -6.21
N GLN A 84 -2.86 1.00 -7.01
CA GLN A 84 -3.59 1.19 -8.25
C GLN A 84 -5.00 1.76 -7.99
N GLY A 85 -5.38 2.80 -8.72
CA GLY A 85 -6.63 3.55 -8.54
C GLY A 85 -6.64 4.57 -7.41
N GLN A 86 -5.53 4.74 -6.66
CA GLN A 86 -5.43 5.71 -5.58
C GLN A 86 -4.56 6.90 -5.97
N THR A 87 -4.86 8.07 -5.40
CA THR A 87 -4.06 9.29 -5.54
C THR A 87 -3.67 9.79 -4.17
N PHE A 88 -2.42 10.25 -4.02
CA PHE A 88 -1.87 10.78 -2.77
C PHE A 88 -1.29 12.17 -2.99
N ASP A 89 -1.25 12.96 -1.92
CA ASP A 89 -0.69 14.32 -1.94
C ASP A 89 0.84 14.29 -2.01
N GLU A 90 1.46 13.33 -1.31
CA GLU A 90 2.89 13.05 -1.36
C GLU A 90 3.16 11.54 -1.43
N VAL A 91 4.16 11.14 -2.22
CA VAL A 91 4.52 9.74 -2.44
C VAL A 91 6.04 9.54 -2.37
N GLY A 92 6.45 8.65 -1.47
CA GLY A 92 7.78 8.04 -1.50
C GLY A 92 7.75 6.73 -2.25
N ILE A 93 8.49 6.62 -3.35
CA ILE A 93 8.63 5.40 -4.14
C ILE A 93 9.97 4.75 -3.80
N HIS A 94 9.95 3.57 -3.19
CA HIS A 94 11.15 2.83 -2.88
C HIS A 94 11.35 1.69 -3.89
N LEU A 95 12.44 1.76 -4.66
CA LEU A 95 12.81 0.79 -5.70
C LEU A 95 14.15 0.13 -5.35
N PRO A 96 14.15 -0.91 -4.50
CA PRO A 96 15.37 -1.66 -4.20
C PRO A 96 15.86 -2.51 -5.39
N GLN A 97 14.97 -2.80 -6.34
CA GLN A 97 15.25 -3.50 -7.59
C GLN A 97 14.55 -2.79 -8.75
N PRO A 98 15.03 -2.93 -9.99
CA PRO A 98 14.34 -2.42 -11.17
C PRO A 98 12.90 -2.95 -11.29
N CYS A 99 12.00 -2.15 -11.87
CA CYS A 99 10.65 -2.60 -12.18
C CYS A 99 10.70 -3.81 -13.13
N PHE A 100 9.81 -4.79 -12.90
CA PHE A 100 9.85 -6.09 -13.59
C PHE A 100 8.73 -6.25 -14.63
N THR A 101 7.73 -5.36 -14.62
CA THR A 101 6.65 -5.34 -15.62
C THR A 101 6.50 -4.00 -16.33
N HIS A 102 5.88 -4.06 -17.50
CA HIS A 102 5.47 -2.88 -18.24
C HIS A 102 4.52 -1.98 -17.43
N GLY A 103 4.74 -0.67 -17.51
CA GLY A 103 3.85 0.33 -16.92
C GLY A 103 3.93 0.46 -15.40
N GLN A 104 4.71 -0.37 -14.70
CA GLN A 104 4.79 -0.37 -13.24
C GLN A 104 5.38 0.93 -12.68
N LEU A 105 6.47 1.44 -13.28
CA LEU A 105 7.07 2.71 -12.87
C LEU A 105 6.10 3.87 -13.12
N TYR A 106 5.43 3.87 -14.27
CA TYR A 106 4.40 4.85 -14.59
C TYR A 106 3.22 4.79 -13.61
N ALA A 107 2.75 3.59 -13.27
CA ALA A 107 1.68 3.39 -12.30
C ALA A 107 2.07 3.94 -10.91
N ALA A 108 3.34 3.84 -10.52
CA ALA A 108 3.84 4.41 -9.27
C ALA A 108 3.94 5.95 -9.32
N LEU A 109 4.52 6.50 -10.39
CA LEU A 109 4.70 7.94 -10.55
C LEU A 109 3.36 8.69 -10.68
N SER A 110 2.38 8.10 -11.37
CA SER A 110 1.04 8.66 -11.54
C SER A 110 0.19 8.68 -10.27
N ARG A 111 0.69 8.19 -9.12
CA ARG A 111 -0.03 8.25 -7.84
C ARG A 111 -0.01 9.63 -7.21
N ALA A 112 0.90 10.51 -7.62
CA ALA A 112 0.96 11.89 -7.17
C ALA A 112 0.47 12.84 -8.28
N ARG A 113 -0.09 13.99 -7.89
CA ARG A 113 -0.61 15.00 -8.82
C ARG A 113 0.48 15.91 -9.40
N ALA A 114 1.59 16.07 -8.68
CA ALA A 114 2.69 16.96 -9.05
C ALA A 114 4.03 16.24 -8.91
N MET A 115 5.00 16.58 -9.78
CA MET A 115 6.35 16.00 -9.69
C MET A 115 7.06 16.32 -8.38
N ASN A 116 6.84 17.52 -7.83
CA ASN A 116 7.45 17.94 -6.57
C ASN A 116 6.99 17.11 -5.36
N SER A 117 5.82 16.48 -5.47
CA SER A 117 5.23 15.57 -4.47
C SER A 117 5.78 14.15 -4.52
N VAL A 118 6.66 13.85 -5.48
CA VAL A 118 7.26 12.52 -5.64
C VAL A 118 8.71 12.54 -5.15
N ARG A 119 9.06 11.53 -4.35
CA ARG A 119 10.44 11.23 -3.96
C ARG A 119 10.73 9.78 -4.31
N VAL A 120 11.80 9.54 -5.07
CA VAL A 120 12.19 8.19 -5.47
C VAL A 120 13.50 7.82 -4.78
N LYS A 121 13.50 6.71 -4.04
CA LYS A 121 14.71 6.13 -3.42
C LYS A 121 15.06 4.83 -4.14
N MET A 122 16.22 4.83 -4.78
CA MET A 122 16.77 3.66 -5.47
C MET A 122 17.99 3.11 -4.73
N ILE A 123 18.21 1.80 -4.83
CA ILE A 123 19.45 1.17 -4.34
C ILE A 123 20.26 0.78 -5.59
N PRO A 124 21.46 1.36 -5.80
CA PRO A 124 22.32 0.99 -6.92
C PRO A 124 22.72 -0.48 -6.78
N GLN A 125 22.47 -1.29 -7.81
CA GLN A 125 22.90 -2.70 -7.80
C GLN A 125 24.27 -2.90 -8.43
N ASN A 126 24.68 -2.05 -9.40
CA ASN A 126 25.95 -2.16 -10.13
C ASN A 126 26.55 -0.76 -10.43
N GLU A 127 27.87 -0.68 -10.60
CA GLU A 127 28.60 0.55 -10.96
C GLU A 127 28.11 1.17 -12.30
N SER A 128 27.64 0.35 -13.24
CA SER A 128 27.06 0.79 -14.52
C SER A 128 25.75 1.56 -14.39
N THR A 129 25.16 1.58 -13.19
CA THR A 129 23.91 2.29 -12.88
C THR A 129 24.17 3.69 -12.33
N GLN A 130 25.44 4.01 -12.01
CA GLN A 130 25.87 5.28 -11.46
C GLN A 130 26.80 6.00 -12.46
N ASP A 131 26.40 7.19 -12.90
CA ASP A 131 27.34 8.08 -13.56
C ASP A 131 28.21 8.75 -12.48
N ARG A 132 29.43 8.22 -12.30
CA ARG A 132 30.39 8.65 -11.26
C ARG A 132 30.74 10.14 -11.32
N GLY A 133 30.50 10.82 -12.44
CA GLY A 133 30.74 12.25 -12.61
C GLY A 133 29.60 13.19 -12.17
N ARG A 134 28.37 12.69 -11.98
CA ARG A 134 27.18 13.52 -11.66
C ARG A 134 26.31 13.00 -10.51
N GLY A 135 26.56 11.81 -9.98
CA GLY A 135 25.72 11.22 -8.92
C GLY A 135 24.31 10.82 -9.40
N ILE A 136 24.11 10.73 -10.72
CA ILE A 136 22.83 10.37 -11.33
C ILE A 136 22.74 8.84 -11.38
N THR A 137 21.64 8.30 -10.89
CA THR A 137 21.34 6.87 -10.95
C THR A 137 20.22 6.61 -11.95
N TYR A 138 20.40 5.64 -12.84
CA TYR A 138 19.43 5.30 -13.88
C TYR A 138 18.60 4.06 -13.49
N ILE A 139 17.38 3.95 -14.01
CA ILE A 139 16.55 2.75 -13.86
C ILE A 139 15.97 2.34 -15.21
N ARG A 140 15.96 1.04 -15.48
CA ARG A 140 15.37 0.49 -16.70
C ARG A 140 13.85 0.56 -16.61
N ASN A 141 13.24 1.37 -17.45
CA ASN A 141 11.80 1.34 -17.67
C ASN A 141 11.45 0.23 -18.67
N ILE A 142 10.52 -0.66 -18.32
CA ILE A 142 10.07 -1.73 -19.21
C ILE A 142 8.88 -1.21 -20.01
N VAL A 143 9.06 -1.09 -21.33
CA VAL A 143 8.02 -0.62 -22.27
C VAL A 143 7.81 -1.68 -23.34
N TYR A 144 6.62 -2.31 -23.37
CA TYR A 144 6.25 -3.22 -24.45
C TYR A 144 5.77 -2.41 -25.65
N ARG A 145 6.34 -2.67 -26.83
CA ARG A 145 6.03 -1.92 -28.06
C ARG A 145 4.67 -2.28 -28.65
N GLU A 146 4.12 -3.43 -28.31
CA GLU A 146 2.86 -3.97 -28.84
C GLU A 146 1.60 -3.31 -28.24
N VAL A 147 1.77 -2.44 -27.24
CA VAL A 147 0.69 -1.78 -26.50
C VAL A 147 0.71 -0.25 -26.73
N LEU A 148 1.53 0.22 -27.69
CA LEU A 148 1.64 1.62 -28.10
C LEU A 148 0.85 1.91 -29.37
#